data_AF-A0A392NSF7-F1
#
_entry.id   AF-A0A392NSF7-F1
#
_cell.length_a   1.000
_cell.length_b   1.000
_cell.length_c   1.000
_cell.angle_alpha   90.00
_cell.angle_beta   90.00
_cell.angle_gamma   90.00
#
_symmetry.space_group_name_H-M   'P 1'
#
loop_
_entity.id
_entity.type
_entity.pdbx_description
1 polymer ?
#
loop_
_entity_poly.entity_id
_entity_poly.type
_entity_poly.pdbx_seq_one_letter_code
_entity_poly.pdbx_strand_id
1 'polypeptide(L)'
;MDTASHIFWTMCTPCTSCIQYPGQIFDPSKSSTYSPSCREPCYFDDCKCNLTNQRTYSIRYADKSFSSGTVGSDVIVFETGDEGITRVNKIDFGCAHDVIYNSDPGYNGVLGLGLNSGRLSLAAQIGEGANLEGVSTHFEVHHGYNYVTMEGISVGEKSLDIDPSTFKIKKNGTGGVFIDT
;
A
#
# COMPACT_ATOMS: atom_id res chain seq x y z
N MET A 1 2.99 -1.69 7.72
CA MET A 1 2.39 -2.49 6.63
C MET A 1 0.90 -2.42 6.80
N ASP A 2 0.14 -2.30 5.73
CA ASP A 2 -1.32 -2.24 5.79
C ASP A 2 -1.92 -2.99 4.60
N THR A 3 -2.58 -4.11 4.87
CA THR A 3 -3.21 -4.96 3.83
C THR A 3 -4.54 -4.41 3.30
N ALA A 4 -5.15 -3.43 3.96
CA ALA A 4 -6.34 -2.72 3.52
C ALA A 4 -6.01 -1.38 2.80
N SER A 5 -4.77 -0.88 2.93
CA SER A 5 -4.31 0.32 2.23
C SER A 5 -3.92 0.06 0.78
N HIS A 6 -4.50 0.82 -0.14
CA HIS A 6 -4.26 0.75 -1.58
C HIS A 6 -3.07 1.62 -2.05
N ILE A 7 -2.27 2.16 -1.13
CA ILE A 7 -1.14 3.02 -1.46
C ILE A 7 0.06 2.73 -0.54
N PHE A 8 1.23 2.53 -1.16
CA PHE A 8 2.50 2.69 -0.46
C PHE A 8 2.85 4.18 -0.40
N TRP A 9 3.20 4.68 0.78
CA TRP A 9 3.74 6.03 0.93
C TRP A 9 4.90 6.09 1.93
N THR A 10 5.75 7.09 1.76
CA THR A 10 6.85 7.45 2.65
C THR A 10 6.93 8.95 2.81
N MET A 11 7.48 9.44 3.92
CA MET A 11 7.69 10.86 4.16
C MET A 11 8.70 11.47 3.21
N CYS A 12 8.38 12.67 2.74
CA CYS A 12 9.18 13.41 1.78
C CYS A 12 9.42 14.86 2.20
N THR A 13 10.60 15.40 1.88
CA THR A 13 10.84 16.84 1.99
C THR A 13 10.26 17.61 0.79
N PRO A 14 9.71 18.82 0.99
CA PRO A 14 9.45 19.46 2.29
C PRO A 14 8.27 18.79 3.01
N CYS A 15 8.37 18.61 4.33
CA CYS A 15 7.23 18.13 5.13
C CYS A 15 6.87 19.13 6.22
N THR A 16 5.60 19.53 6.28
CA THR A 16 5.09 20.56 7.20
C THR A 16 4.88 20.01 8.61
N SER A 17 4.40 18.75 8.73
CA SER A 17 4.00 18.15 10.02
C SER A 17 4.85 16.94 10.44
N CYS A 18 5.95 16.63 9.72
CA CYS A 18 6.82 15.48 10.04
C CYS A 18 7.89 15.77 11.09
N ILE A 19 7.87 16.94 11.75
CA ILE A 19 8.94 17.44 12.64
C ILE A 19 9.22 16.50 13.83
N GLN A 20 8.24 15.67 14.20
CA GLN A 20 8.34 14.75 15.33
C GLN A 20 9.08 13.44 15.00
N TYR A 21 9.35 13.15 13.72
CA TYR A 21 10.05 11.93 13.33
C TYR A 21 11.58 12.12 13.43
N PRO A 22 12.31 11.31 14.22
CA PRO A 22 13.74 11.49 14.44
C PRO A 22 14.63 10.92 13.31
N GLY A 23 14.05 10.16 12.37
CA GLY A 23 14.79 9.49 11.30
C GLY A 23 14.96 10.33 10.03
N GLN A 24 15.59 9.73 9.02
CA GLN A 24 15.79 10.37 7.72
C GLN A 24 14.48 10.38 6.91
N ILE A 25 14.21 11.52 6.28
CA ILE A 25 13.09 11.75 5.38
C ILE A 25 13.63 11.71 3.95
N PHE A 26 12.89 11.08 3.04
CA PHE A 26 13.28 11.00 1.64
C PHE A 26 13.27 12.40 1.01
N ASP A 27 14.31 12.75 0.27
CA ASP A 27 14.42 14.02 -0.44
C ASP A 27 14.37 13.75 -1.95
N PRO A 28 13.20 13.93 -2.60
CA PRO A 28 13.03 13.66 -4.02
C PRO A 28 14.00 14.45 -4.91
N SER A 29 14.47 15.63 -4.46
CA SER A 29 15.40 16.46 -5.23
C SER A 29 16.81 15.88 -5.33
N LYS A 30 17.16 14.94 -4.43
CA LYS A 30 18.44 14.24 -4.42
C LYS A 30 18.43 12.94 -5.22
N SER A 31 17.26 12.50 -5.68
CA SER A 31 17.14 11.31 -6.51
C SER A 31 17.16 11.71 -7.99
N SER A 32 18.13 11.17 -8.72
CA SER A 32 18.19 11.34 -10.19
C SER A 32 17.17 10.49 -10.93
N THR A 33 16.53 9.53 -10.25
CA THR A 33 15.54 8.59 -10.81
C THR A 33 14.10 8.91 -10.41
N TYR A 34 13.91 9.81 -9.45
CA TYR A 34 12.59 10.26 -9.06
C TYR A 34 11.86 10.96 -10.21
N SER A 35 10.60 10.59 -10.43
CA SER A 35 9.73 11.21 -11.42
C SER A 35 8.36 11.53 -10.83
N PRO A 36 7.91 12.79 -10.85
CA PRO A 36 6.58 13.13 -10.38
C PRO A 36 5.49 12.48 -11.25
N SER A 37 4.42 11.97 -10.63
CA SER A 37 3.26 11.42 -11.33
C SER A 37 2.25 12.54 -11.59
N CYS A 38 1.73 12.66 -12.83
CA CYS A 38 0.88 13.79 -13.23
C CYS A 38 -0.58 13.41 -13.46
N ARG A 39 -1.50 14.35 -13.20
CA ARG A 39 -2.96 14.13 -13.36
C ARG A 39 -3.30 13.89 -14.84
N GLU A 40 -3.99 12.80 -15.16
CA GLU A 40 -4.46 12.53 -16.53
C GLU A 40 -5.99 12.65 -16.64
N PRO A 41 -6.53 13.16 -17.76
CA PRO A 41 -5.79 13.72 -18.89
C PRO A 41 -5.18 15.08 -18.54
N CYS A 42 -3.95 15.32 -18.99
CA CYS A 42 -3.34 16.63 -18.91
C CYS A 42 -4.10 17.55 -19.88
N TYR A 43 -5.02 18.38 -19.37
CA TYR A 43 -5.88 19.23 -20.20
C TYR A 43 -5.15 20.33 -21.01
N PHE A 44 -3.83 20.44 -20.87
CA PHE A 44 -3.00 21.44 -21.54
C PHE A 44 -1.84 20.77 -22.27
N ASP A 45 -1.64 21.16 -23.54
CA ASP A 45 -0.59 20.62 -24.44
C ASP A 45 0.85 20.82 -23.90
N ASP A 46 1.05 21.80 -23.01
CA ASP A 46 2.32 22.12 -22.35
C ASP A 46 2.38 21.67 -20.89
N CYS A 47 1.69 20.58 -20.51
CA CYS A 47 1.79 20.05 -19.16
C CYS A 47 3.23 19.60 -18.83
N LYS A 48 4.04 20.52 -18.31
CA LYS A 48 5.31 20.20 -17.67
C LYS A 48 4.98 19.60 -16.32
N CYS A 49 5.23 18.30 -16.17
CA CYS A 49 5.01 17.62 -14.90
C CYS A 49 5.91 18.22 -13.81
N ASN A 50 5.29 18.90 -12.86
CA ASN A 50 5.95 19.66 -11.79
C ASN A 50 5.10 19.58 -10.52
N LEU A 51 5.59 20.16 -9.41
CA LEU A 51 4.90 20.16 -8.12
C LEU A 51 3.46 20.71 -8.19
N THR A 52 3.16 21.61 -9.13
CA THR A 52 1.84 22.24 -9.28
C THR A 52 0.84 21.35 -10.03
N ASN A 53 1.29 20.48 -10.94
CA ASN A 53 0.42 19.58 -11.71
C ASN A 53 0.57 18.09 -11.34
N GLN A 54 1.22 17.82 -10.21
CA GLN A 54 1.42 16.48 -9.69
C GLN A 54 0.10 15.89 -9.17
N ARG A 55 -0.07 14.57 -9.30
CA ARG A 55 -1.11 13.83 -8.58
C ARG A 55 -0.86 13.98 -7.10
N THR A 56 -1.95 14.08 -6.36
CA THR A 56 -1.95 14.20 -4.91
C THR A 56 -2.75 13.04 -4.33
N TYR A 57 -2.35 12.57 -3.17
CA TYR A 57 -3.10 11.57 -2.42
C TYR A 57 -3.41 12.09 -1.02
N SER A 58 -4.44 11.50 -0.42
CA SER A 58 -4.86 11.78 0.95
C SER A 58 -5.49 10.52 1.50
N ILE A 59 -4.98 10.04 2.64
CA ILE A 59 -5.45 8.83 3.28
C ILE A 59 -5.64 9.06 4.78
N ARG A 60 -6.74 8.52 5.31
CA ARG A 60 -7.06 8.51 6.73
C ARG A 60 -7.24 7.06 7.17
N TYR A 61 -6.57 6.70 8.26
CA TYR A 61 -6.60 5.37 8.83
C TYR A 61 -7.66 5.23 9.92
N ALA A 62 -8.01 3.99 10.26
CA ALA A 62 -9.01 3.67 11.28
C ALA A 62 -8.63 4.18 12.68
N ASP A 63 -7.32 4.22 12.97
CA ASP A 63 -6.74 4.77 14.20
C ASP A 63 -6.72 6.32 14.23
N LYS A 64 -7.31 6.96 13.21
CA LYS A 64 -7.39 8.41 12.99
C LYS A 64 -6.08 9.07 12.57
N SER A 65 -5.00 8.31 12.39
CA SER A 65 -3.80 8.83 11.73
C SER A 65 -4.10 9.21 10.29
N PHE A 66 -3.26 10.09 9.74
CA PHE A 66 -3.50 10.72 8.44
C PHE A 66 -2.19 10.96 7.71
N SER A 67 -2.22 10.79 6.40
CA SER A 67 -1.08 11.08 5.52
C SER A 67 -1.59 11.70 4.21
N SER A 68 -0.94 12.76 3.77
CA SER A 68 -1.21 13.36 2.46
C SER A 68 0.03 13.96 1.84
N GLY A 69 0.00 14.08 0.52
CA GLY A 69 1.11 14.63 -0.24
C GLY A 69 0.95 14.40 -1.73
N THR A 70 2.09 14.31 -2.41
CA THR A 70 2.14 14.13 -3.85
C THR A 70 2.36 12.65 -4.21
N VAL A 71 2.14 12.27 -5.46
CA VAL A 71 2.43 10.92 -5.96
C VAL A 71 3.59 11.02 -6.94
N GLY A 72 4.61 10.21 -6.77
CA GLY A 72 5.76 10.12 -7.66
C GLY A 72 6.22 8.68 -7.79
N SER A 73 7.17 8.43 -8.69
CA SER A 73 7.80 7.14 -8.87
C SER A 73 9.29 7.22 -8.64
N ASP A 74 9.87 6.15 -8.12
CA ASP A 74 11.32 5.99 -7.99
C ASP A 74 11.69 4.49 -7.92
N VAL A 75 12.94 4.21 -7.59
CA VAL A 75 13.48 2.87 -7.37
C VAL A 75 13.34 2.49 -5.91
N ILE A 76 12.67 1.37 -5.63
CA ILE A 76 12.63 0.78 -4.29
C ILE A 76 13.63 -0.36 -4.21
N VAL A 77 14.42 -0.36 -3.14
CA VAL A 77 15.49 -1.34 -2.91
C VAL A 77 15.06 -2.26 -1.78
N PHE A 78 15.15 -3.56 -2.02
CA PHE A 78 14.89 -4.60 -1.02
C PHE A 78 16.15 -5.43 -0.82
N GLU A 79 16.38 -5.85 0.42
CA GLU A 79 17.32 -6.91 0.72
C GLU A 79 16.76 -8.25 0.21
N THR A 80 17.61 -9.12 -0.30
CA THR A 80 17.26 -10.48 -0.73
C THR A 80 17.69 -11.51 0.32
N GLY A 81 17.08 -12.69 0.31
CA GLY A 81 17.34 -13.72 1.34
C GLY A 81 18.77 -14.27 1.38
N ASP A 82 19.58 -13.94 0.38
CA ASP A 82 21.01 -14.25 0.25
C ASP A 82 21.91 -13.04 0.61
N GLU A 83 21.40 -12.09 1.42
CA GLU A 83 22.08 -10.84 1.83
C GLU A 83 22.42 -9.90 0.66
N GLY A 84 21.86 -10.17 -0.53
CA GLY A 84 21.94 -9.32 -1.69
C GLY A 84 20.96 -8.16 -1.67
N ILE A 85 20.87 -7.45 -2.80
CA ILE A 85 19.90 -6.37 -2.99
C ILE A 85 19.20 -6.52 -4.33
N THR A 86 17.88 -6.32 -4.34
CA THR A 86 17.07 -6.20 -5.55
C THR A 86 16.52 -4.79 -5.67
N ARG A 87 16.39 -4.31 -6.91
CA ARG A 87 15.90 -2.96 -7.24
C ARG A 87 14.68 -3.07 -8.13
N VAL A 88 13.57 -2.51 -7.66
CA VAL A 88 12.33 -2.43 -8.44
C VAL A 88 12.15 -1.00 -8.90
N ASN A 89 12.24 -0.79 -10.21
CA ASN A 89 12.17 0.53 -10.81
C ASN A 89 10.73 0.96 -11.05
N LYS A 90 10.50 2.29 -11.10
CA LYS A 90 9.21 2.90 -11.44
C LYS A 90 8.06 2.44 -10.54
N ILE A 91 8.34 2.30 -9.25
CA ILE A 91 7.28 2.10 -8.25
C ILE A 91 6.69 3.46 -7.95
N ASP A 92 5.40 3.63 -8.24
CA ASP A 92 4.58 4.75 -7.81
C ASP A 92 4.30 4.66 -6.30
N PHE A 93 4.52 5.76 -5.58
CA PHE A 93 4.24 5.88 -4.15
C PHE A 93 3.80 7.28 -3.77
N GLY A 94 3.13 7.36 -2.62
CA GLY A 94 2.80 8.62 -1.96
C GLY A 94 4.03 9.23 -1.30
N CYS A 95 4.36 10.45 -1.71
CA CYS A 95 5.39 11.28 -1.13
C CYS A 95 4.73 12.21 -0.11
N ALA A 96 4.75 11.81 1.16
CA ALA A 96 3.98 12.46 2.23
C ALA A 96 4.63 13.78 2.66
N HIS A 97 3.87 14.87 2.59
CA HIS A 97 4.29 16.22 3.01
C HIS A 97 3.53 16.71 4.25
N ASP A 98 2.47 16.01 4.63
CA ASP A 98 1.70 16.26 5.84
C ASP A 98 1.25 14.92 6.44
N VAL A 99 1.70 14.65 7.67
CA VAL A 99 1.41 13.42 8.40
C VAL A 99 0.97 13.79 9.81
N ILE A 100 -0.15 13.20 10.23
CA ILE A 100 -0.66 13.31 11.59
C ILE A 100 -0.62 11.92 12.18
N TYR A 101 0.23 11.75 13.19
CA TYR A 101 0.30 10.52 13.96
C TYR A 101 -0.84 10.42 14.96
N ASN A 102 -1.15 9.18 15.33
CA ASN A 102 -1.81 8.89 16.59
C ASN A 102 -0.75 8.83 17.71
N SER A 103 -0.94 8.00 18.73
CA SER A 103 0.04 7.80 19.81
C SER A 103 1.36 7.13 19.39
N ASP A 104 1.53 6.72 18.13
CA ASP A 104 2.74 6.07 17.62
C ASP A 104 3.64 7.06 16.83
N PRO A 105 4.81 7.45 17.35
CA PRO A 105 5.75 8.32 16.65
C PRO A 105 6.77 7.56 15.77
N GLY A 106 6.65 6.24 15.58
CA GLY A 106 7.76 5.38 15.17
C GLY A 106 7.98 5.10 13.68
N TYR A 107 7.09 5.48 12.77
CA TYR A 107 7.16 5.09 11.35
C TYR A 107 7.19 6.28 10.39
N ASN A 108 7.92 6.18 9.28
CA ASN A 108 7.98 7.21 8.22
C ASN A 108 7.18 6.86 6.97
N GLY A 109 6.42 5.77 6.99
CA GLY A 109 5.70 5.29 5.84
C GLY A 109 4.83 4.09 6.14
N VAL A 110 3.93 3.79 5.21
CA VAL A 110 3.09 2.59 5.24
C VAL A 110 3.19 1.88 3.91
N LEU A 111 3.63 0.62 3.95
CA LEU A 111 3.56 -0.30 2.81
C LEU A 111 2.10 -0.74 2.64
N GLY A 112 1.37 -0.08 1.75
CA GLY A 112 0.01 -0.49 1.39
C GLY A 112 0.05 -1.72 0.47
N LEU A 113 -0.65 -2.77 0.88
CA LEU A 113 -0.72 -4.07 0.19
C LEU A 113 -2.14 -4.43 -0.25
N GLY A 114 -3.07 -3.49 -0.16
CA GLY A 114 -4.44 -3.66 -0.64
C GLY A 114 -4.50 -3.89 -2.15
N LEU A 115 -5.30 -4.87 -2.57
CA LEU A 115 -5.44 -5.26 -3.97
C LEU A 115 -6.62 -4.55 -4.67
N ASN A 116 -7.32 -3.64 -3.98
CA ASN A 116 -8.46 -2.95 -4.54
C ASN A 116 -8.05 -1.80 -5.48
N SER A 117 -8.46 -1.90 -6.75
CA SER A 117 -8.67 -0.85 -7.77
C SER A 117 -7.60 0.25 -7.99
N GLY A 118 -6.43 0.17 -7.36
CA GLY A 118 -5.37 1.17 -7.48
C GLY A 118 -4.02 0.54 -7.82
N ARG A 119 -3.35 1.07 -8.84
CA ARG A 119 -1.96 0.72 -9.18
C ARG A 119 -0.92 1.22 -8.16
N LEU A 120 -1.35 1.83 -7.05
CA LEU A 120 -0.46 2.50 -6.09
C LEU A 120 -0.10 1.64 -4.88
N SER A 121 -0.74 0.47 -4.69
CA SER A 121 -0.30 -0.46 -3.65
C SER A 121 1.00 -1.11 -4.08
N LEU A 122 1.88 -1.36 -3.13
CA LEU A 122 3.18 -1.96 -3.43
C LEU A 122 2.99 -3.38 -3.96
N ALA A 123 2.09 -4.16 -3.34
CA ALA A 123 1.78 -5.52 -3.74
C ALA A 123 1.33 -5.63 -5.21
N ALA A 124 0.49 -4.69 -5.67
CA ALA A 124 0.05 -4.68 -7.07
C ALA A 124 1.19 -4.38 -8.05
N GLN A 125 2.13 -3.50 -7.66
CA GLN A 125 3.22 -3.07 -8.54
C GLN A 125 4.38 -4.07 -8.60
N ILE A 126 4.74 -4.69 -7.47
CA ILE A 126 5.83 -5.68 -7.43
C ILE A 126 5.34 -7.09 -7.76
N GLY A 127 4.03 -7.34 -7.69
CA GLY A 127 3.42 -8.62 -8.00
C GLY A 127 3.37 -8.92 -9.51
N GLU A 128 3.46 -7.90 -10.36
CA GLU A 128 3.49 -8.09 -11.81
C GLU A 128 4.78 -8.83 -12.22
N GLY A 129 4.63 -10.09 -12.66
CA GLY A 129 5.77 -10.94 -13.02
C GLY A 129 6.41 -11.70 -11.86
N ALA A 130 5.82 -11.67 -10.67
CA ALA A 130 6.28 -12.49 -9.55
C ALA A 130 6.10 -13.99 -9.84
N ASN A 131 7.12 -14.79 -9.52
CA ASN A 131 7.01 -16.24 -9.56
C ASN A 131 6.28 -16.72 -8.30
N LEU A 132 5.07 -17.24 -8.46
CA LEU A 132 4.30 -17.79 -7.35
C LEU A 132 4.71 -19.26 -7.14
N GLU A 133 5.29 -19.55 -5.98
CA GLU A 133 5.61 -20.93 -5.59
C GLU A 133 4.46 -21.57 -4.81
N GLY A 134 4.19 -22.85 -5.08
CA GLY A 134 3.15 -23.62 -4.39
C GLY A 134 1.76 -23.51 -5.02
N VAL A 135 0.75 -23.94 -4.25
CA VAL A 135 -0.66 -23.90 -4.67
C VAL A 135 -1.29 -22.64 -4.07
N SER A 136 -1.92 -21.82 -4.90
CA SER A 136 -2.56 -20.59 -4.46
C SER A 136 -3.89 -20.84 -3.74
N THR A 137 -4.11 -20.19 -2.61
CA THR A 137 -5.45 -19.99 -2.05
C THR A 137 -6.14 -18.86 -2.80
N HIS A 138 -7.43 -19.02 -3.10
CA HIS A 138 -8.18 -17.98 -3.78
C HIS A 138 -8.42 -16.78 -2.84
N PHE A 139 -8.12 -15.58 -3.36
CA PHE A 139 -8.40 -14.31 -2.71
C PHE A 139 -9.43 -13.55 -3.53
N GLU A 140 -10.38 -12.92 -2.83
CA GLU A 140 -11.36 -12.03 -3.43
C GLU A 140 -11.30 -10.67 -2.75
N VAL A 141 -11.34 -9.60 -3.54
CA VAL A 141 -11.36 -8.24 -3.00
C VAL A 141 -12.80 -7.77 -2.87
N HIS A 142 -13.24 -7.49 -1.63
CA HIS A 142 -14.55 -6.94 -1.36
C HIS A 142 -14.44 -5.68 -0.50
N HIS A 143 -15.03 -4.58 -0.96
CA HIS A 143 -15.02 -3.27 -0.27
C HIS A 143 -13.63 -2.78 0.21
N GLY A 144 -12.55 -3.13 -0.49
CA GLY A 144 -11.19 -2.71 -0.11
C GLY A 144 -10.39 -3.71 0.71
N TYR A 145 -11.00 -4.80 1.16
CA TYR A 145 -10.33 -5.83 1.98
C TYR A 145 -10.07 -7.10 1.16
N ASN A 146 -8.99 -7.80 1.50
CA ASN A 146 -8.61 -9.07 0.88
C ASN A 146 -9.26 -10.21 1.65
N TYR A 147 -10.30 -10.82 1.08
CA TYR A 147 -10.98 -11.97 1.66
C TYR A 147 -10.34 -13.28 1.22
N VAL A 148 -10.32 -14.24 2.13
CA VAL A 148 -9.83 -15.60 1.91
C VAL A 148 -10.97 -16.59 2.06
N THR A 149 -10.99 -17.60 1.20
CA THR A 149 -11.94 -18.72 1.35
C THR A 149 -11.53 -19.60 2.52
N MET A 150 -12.31 -19.58 3.59
CA MET A 150 -12.17 -20.49 4.73
C MET A 150 -13.29 -21.51 4.70
N GLU A 151 -12.95 -22.80 4.80
CA GLU A 151 -13.93 -23.90 4.74
C GLU A 151 -14.21 -24.52 6.11
N GLY A 152 -13.36 -24.28 7.11
CA GLY A 152 -13.49 -24.87 8.44
C GLY A 152 -12.31 -24.54 9.37
N ILE A 153 -12.41 -25.02 10.61
CA ILE A 153 -11.37 -24.89 11.65
C ILE A 153 -11.14 -26.28 12.26
N SER A 154 -9.88 -26.63 12.51
CA SER A 154 -9.50 -27.90 13.16
C SER A 154 -8.69 -27.66 14.42
N VAL A 155 -8.79 -28.57 15.39
CA VAL A 155 -7.95 -28.62 16.60
C VAL A 155 -7.23 -29.97 16.62
N GLY A 156 -5.91 -29.95 16.39
CA GLY A 156 -5.17 -31.17 16.05
C GLY A 156 -5.69 -31.78 14.75
N GLU A 157 -5.90 -33.10 14.74
CA GLU A 157 -6.48 -33.81 13.59
C GLU A 157 -8.02 -33.75 13.56
N LYS A 158 -8.65 -33.12 14.54
CA LYS A 158 -10.12 -33.08 14.65
C LYS A 158 -10.66 -31.80 14.03
N SER A 159 -11.40 -31.95 12.93
CA SER A 159 -12.22 -30.86 12.39
C SER A 159 -13.35 -30.52 13.36
N LEU A 160 -13.57 -29.22 13.58
CA LEU A 160 -14.74 -28.72 14.29
C LEU A 160 -15.96 -28.83 13.35
N ASP A 161 -17.11 -29.17 13.93
CA ASP A 161 -18.38 -29.25 13.20
C ASP A 161 -18.98 -27.84 13.08
N ILE A 162 -18.48 -27.08 12.10
CA ILE A 162 -18.92 -25.72 11.78
C ILE A 162 -19.45 -25.75 10.35
N ASP A 163 -20.68 -25.28 10.16
CA ASP A 163 -21.26 -25.14 8.81
C ASP A 163 -20.37 -24.21 7.97
N PRO A 164 -19.83 -24.67 6.82
CA PRO A 164 -18.94 -23.86 5.97
C PRO A 164 -19.57 -22.56 5.47
N SER A 165 -20.90 -22.47 5.40
CA SER A 165 -21.61 -21.23 5.05
C SER A 165 -21.38 -20.09 6.06
N THR A 166 -20.93 -20.41 7.27
CA THR A 166 -20.54 -19.44 8.31
C THR A 166 -19.42 -18.51 7.82
N PHE A 167 -18.50 -19.04 7.01
CA PHE A 167 -17.32 -18.30 6.53
C PHE A 167 -17.54 -17.65 5.17
N LYS A 168 -18.69 -17.84 4.52
CA LYS A 168 -18.97 -17.27 3.20
C LYS A 168 -19.32 -15.80 3.29
N ILE A 169 -18.88 -15.04 2.29
CA ILE A 169 -19.37 -13.69 2.03
C ILE A 169 -20.80 -13.81 1.50
N LYS A 170 -21.74 -13.17 2.18
CA LYS A 170 -23.15 -13.15 1.82
C LYS A 170 -23.38 -12.13 0.70
N LYS A 171 -24.50 -12.28 -0.03
CA LYS A 171 -24.88 -11.35 -1.12
C LYS A 171 -24.97 -9.87 -0.72
N ASN A 172 -25.19 -9.59 0.56
CA ASN A 172 -25.22 -8.22 1.11
C ASN A 172 -23.83 -7.72 1.56
N GLY A 173 -22.75 -8.45 1.27
CA GLY A 173 -21.38 -8.09 1.61
C GLY A 173 -20.99 -8.34 3.07
N THR A 174 -21.81 -9.03 3.86
CA THR A 174 -21.47 -9.39 5.25
C THR A 174 -20.97 -10.82 5.38
N GLY A 175 -20.27 -11.11 6.49
CA GLY A 175 -19.58 -12.39 6.67
C GLY A 175 -18.25 -12.40 5.92
N GLY A 176 -17.73 -13.60 5.66
CA GLY A 176 -16.38 -13.75 5.11
C GLY A 176 -15.29 -13.75 6.17
N VAL A 177 -14.08 -14.08 5.73
CA VAL A 177 -12.84 -13.94 6.49
C VAL A 177 -11.89 -13.11 5.65
N PHE A 178 -11.32 -12.07 6.22
CA PHE A 178 -10.37 -11.19 5.53
C PHE A 178 -9.05 -11.09 6.29
N ILE A 179 -8.00 -10.73 5.55
CA ILE A 179 -6.66 -10.50 6.09
C ILE A 179 -6.53 -9.01 6.38
N ASP A 180 -6.15 -8.69 7.62
CA ASP A 180 -5.90 -7.32 8.07
C ASP A 180 -4.72 -7.27 9.05
N THR A 181 -4.12 -6.08 9.17
CA THR A 181 -2.92 -5.81 9.99
C THR A 181 -3.16 -4.79 11.07
#